data_AF-R9B1F5-F1
#
_entry.id   AF-R9B1F5-F1
#
_cell.length_a   1.000
_cell.length_b   1.000
_cell.length_c   1.000
_cell.angle_alpha   90.00
_cell.angle_beta   90.00
_cell.angle_gamma   90.00
#
_symmetry.space_group_name_H-M   'P 1'
#
loop_
_entity.id
_entity.type
_entity.pdbx_description
1 polymer ?
#
loop_
_entity_poly.entity_id
_entity_poly.type
_entity_poly.pdbx_seq_one_letter_code
_entity_poly.pdbx_strand_id
1 'polypeptide(L)' 'MNTKQKKSTDVRFRLEGELHESLKEKAKKEERSMNYLMNKAVELLLNQESAKA' A
#
# COMPACT_ATOMS: atom_id res chain seq x y z
N MET A 1 7.15 -4.41 -27.92
CA MET A 1 6.00 -4.47 -26.99
C MET A 1 6.00 -3.19 -26.17
N ASN A 2 5.12 -2.23 -26.47
CA ASN A 2 4.98 -0.99 -25.69
C ASN A 2 4.31 -1.34 -24.36
N THR A 3 5.10 -1.74 -23.38
CA THR A 3 4.66 -1.72 -21.99
C THR A 3 4.44 -0.25 -21.65
N LYS A 4 3.16 0.19 -21.62
CA LYS A 4 2.80 1.41 -20.91
C LYS A 4 3.28 1.20 -19.47
N GLN A 5 4.51 1.64 -19.15
CA GLN A 5 4.99 1.69 -17.79
C GLN A 5 3.92 2.47 -17.04
N LYS A 6 3.18 1.78 -16.16
CA LYS A 6 2.27 2.46 -15.24
C LYS A 6 3.13 3.48 -14.52
N LYS A 7 2.88 4.77 -14.78
CA LYS A 7 3.62 5.86 -14.16
C LYS A 7 3.41 5.73 -12.65
N SER A 8 4.39 5.17 -11.96
CA SER A 8 4.41 5.15 -10.50
C SER A 8 4.89 6.51 -10.01
N THR A 9 4.26 7.01 -8.96
CA THR A 9 4.69 8.22 -8.26
C THR A 9 5.25 7.80 -6.92
N ASP A 10 6.47 8.24 -6.62
CA ASP A 10 7.08 8.00 -5.31
C ASP A 10 6.46 8.95 -4.29
N VAL A 11 5.95 8.37 -3.20
CA VAL A 11 5.29 9.12 -2.13
C VAL A 11 6.06 8.89 -0.83
N ARG A 12 6.43 9.99 -0.16
CA ARG A 12 6.99 9.92 1.19
C ARG A 12 5.86 9.74 2.20
N PHE A 13 5.88 8.63 2.94
CA PHE A 13 4.89 8.33 3.96
C PHE A 13 5.50 8.39 5.36
N ARG A 14 4.77 8.96 6.32
CA ARG A 14 5.18 8.99 7.73
C ARG A 14 4.27 8.05 8.51
N LEU A 15 4.86 7.05 9.14
CA LEU A 15 4.20 6.14 10.06
C LEU A 15 4.77 6.33 11.46
N GLU A 16 3.92 6.16 12.46
CA GLU A 16 4.38 5.92 13.82
C GLU A 16 5.22 4.63 13.86
N GLY A 17 6.22 4.59 14.75
CA GLY A 17 7.18 3.48 14.80
C GLY A 17 6.52 2.12 15.01
N GLU A 18 5.49 2.07 15.87
CA GLU A 18 4.73 0.84 16.15
C GLU A 18 3.97 0.32 14.93
N LEU A 19 3.39 1.23 14.14
CA LEU A 19 2.70 0.90 12.89
C LEU A 19 3.67 0.42 11.80
N HIS A 20 4.87 1.01 11.74
CA HIS A 20 5.91 0.57 10.81
C HIS A 20 6.34 -0.87 11.10
N GLU A 21 6.62 -1.22 12.35
CA GLU A 21 7.02 -2.60 12.70
C GLU A 21 5.88 -3.59 12.45
N SER A 22 4.64 -3.23 12.82
CA SER A 22 3.46 -4.06 12.53
C SER A 22 3.29 -4.33 11.03
N LEU A 23 3.48 -3.30 10.19
CA LEU A 23 3.40 -3.42 8.74
C LEU A 23 4.51 -4.32 8.18
N LYS A 24 5.73 -4.19 8.71
CA LYS A 24 6.89 -4.99 8.32
C LYS A 24 6.71 -6.47 8.67
N GLU A 25 6.18 -6.77 9.85
CA GLU A 25 5.85 -8.15 10.25
C GLU A 25 4.78 -8.75 9.35
N LYS A 26 3.72 -7.98 9.04
CA LYS A 26 2.68 -8.41 8.11
C LYS A 26 3.23 -8.68 6.71
N ALA A 27 4.10 -7.81 6.21
CA ALA A 27 4.78 -7.98 4.92
C ALA A 27 5.58 -9.29 4.87
N LYS A 28 6.33 -9.61 5.93
CA LYS A 28 7.05 -10.89 6.05
C LYS A 28 6.10 -12.08 6.06
N LYS A 29 5.04 -12.03 6.87
CA LYS A 29 4.06 -13.13 7.01
C LYS A 29 3.34 -13.44 5.70
N GLU A 30 3.04 -12.41 4.91
CA GLU A 30 2.32 -12.54 3.63
C GLU A 30 3.25 -12.75 2.42
N GLU A 31 4.57 -12.81 2.63
CA GLU A 31 5.59 -12.86 1.57
C GLU A 31 5.41 -11.73 0.54
N ARG A 32 5.09 -10.53 1.03
CA ARG A 32 4.87 -9.32 0.21
C ARG A 32 5.83 -8.20 0.60
N SER A 33 5.99 -7.23 -0.29
CA SER A 33 6.66 -5.97 0.05
C SER A 33 5.74 -5.07 0.87
N MET A 34 6.30 -4.24 1.74
CA MET A 34 5.53 -3.20 2.44
C MET A 34 4.82 -2.27 1.44
N ASN A 35 5.46 -1.96 0.31
CA ASN A 35 4.86 -1.13 -0.74
C ASN A 35 3.59 -1.77 -1.34
N TYR A 36 3.57 -3.10 -1.49
CA TYR A 36 2.36 -3.81 -1.92
C TYR A 36 1.21 -3.61 -0.92
N LEU A 37 1.49 -3.77 0.38
CA LEU A 37 0.50 -3.59 1.44
C LEU A 37 0.00 -2.14 1.50
N MET A 38 0.89 -1.16 1.32
CA MET A 38 0.53 0.26 1.28
C MET A 38 -0.40 0.57 0.10
N ASN A 39 -0.09 0.07 -1.10
CA ASN A 39 -0.97 0.24 -2.26
C ASN A 39 -2.35 -0.41 -2.01
N LYS A 40 -2.38 -1.59 -1.37
CA LYS A 40 -3.63 -2.25 -1.01
C LYS A 40 -4.43 -1.47 0.03
N ALA A 41 -3.78 -0.86 1.00
CA ALA A 41 -4.46 0.00 1.98
C ALA A 41 -5.13 1.20 1.31
N VAL A 42 -4.46 1.85 0.35
CA VAL A 42 -5.05 2.94 -0.44
C VAL A 42 -6.24 2.46 -1.27
N GLU A 43 -6.12 1.33 -1.97
CA GLU A 43 -7.24 0.74 -2.73
C GLU A 43 -8.44 0.45 -1.82
N LEU A 44 -8.22 -0.15 -0.65
CA LEU A 44 -9.28 -0.46 0.31
C LEU A 44 -9.98 0.80 0.83
N LEU A 45 -9.22 1.84 1.18
CA LEU A 45 -9.77 3.09 1.69
C LEU A 45 -10.69 3.75 0.65
N LEU A 46 -10.22 3.91 -0.59
CA LEU A 46 -10.98 4.54 -1.67
C LEU A 46 -12.24 3.73 -2.03
N ASN A 47 -12.13 2.40 -2.03
CA ASN A 47 -13.28 1.54 -2.31
C ASN A 47 -14.32 1.58 -1.17
N GLN A 48 -13.89 1.68 0.09
CA GLN A 48 -14.82 1.83 1.23
C GLN A 48 -15.60 3.15 1.18
N GLU A 49 -14.97 4.24 0.73
CA GLU A 49 -15.64 5.53 0.54
C GLU A 49 -16.68 5.46 -0.58
N SER A 50 -16.37 4.79 -1.69
CA SER A 50 -17.30 4.62 -2.80
C SER A 50 -18.54 3.78 -2.48
N ALA A 51 -18.46 2.86 -1.51
CA ALA A 51 -19.58 2.00 -1.11
C ALA A 51 -20.59 2.70 -0.16
N LYS A 52 -20.25 3.89 0.36
CA LYS A 52 -21.11 4.69 1.24
C LYS A 52 -21.85 5.82 0.51
N ALA A 53 -21.64 5.94 -0.81
CA ALA A 53 -22.24 6.97 -1.67
C ALA A 53 -23.45 6.44 -2.45
#